data_AF-A0A8D8WT94-F1
#
_entry.id   AF-A0A8D8WT94-F1
#
_cell.length_a   1.000
_cell.length_b   1.000
_cell.length_c   1.000
_cell.angle_alpha   90.00
_cell.angle_beta   90.00
_cell.angle_gamma   90.00
#
_symmetry.space_group_name_H-M   'P 1'
#
loop_
_entity.id
_entity.type
_entity.pdbx_description
1 polymer ?
#
loop_
_entity_poly.entity_id
_entity_poly.type
_entity_poly.pdbx_seq_one_letter_code
_entity_poly.pdbx_strand_id
1 'polypeptide(L)'
;MVIQLIARNFNCFASEVENPTGLKCMLSEEDWDHLLEVLPTDMPLQLSVYIPDSYYWKRACRERWKKSICELNDGSWKQFYMERSCQEVIECLRPSQMKRFHASSYGDTWDKYVKRLIIDQLIVEYIPGSKQCEHQSGSEEEEEDDNKCGEFGFINLGIILGHLKNMEELHIRYGAKNCGLDFEWVKFHVRKEDMNYLAETIPHIRNLRILKIHHSSITDDVCYNLWSTLLSYKPLEET
;
A
#
# COMPACT_ATOMS: atom_id res chain seq x y z
N MET A 1 -17.68 26.88 -20.52
CA MET A 1 -17.64 27.59 -19.22
C MET A 1 -18.25 26.76 -18.08
N VAL A 2 -19.44 26.18 -18.26
CA VAL A 2 -20.11 25.35 -17.23
C VAL A 2 -19.31 24.08 -16.88
N ILE A 3 -18.83 23.31 -17.87
CA ILE A 3 -18.06 22.09 -17.63
C ILE A 3 -16.76 22.34 -16.86
N GLN A 4 -16.06 23.44 -17.14
CA GLN A 4 -14.85 23.82 -16.38
C GLN A 4 -15.17 24.19 -14.93
N LEU A 5 -16.34 24.78 -14.67
CA LEU A 5 -16.80 25.08 -13.32
C LEU A 5 -17.15 23.79 -12.56
N ILE A 6 -17.81 22.84 -13.23
CA ILE A 6 -18.09 21.51 -12.67
C ILE A 6 -16.79 20.77 -12.35
N ALA A 7 -15.83 20.76 -13.27
CA ALA A 7 -14.54 20.11 -13.09
C ALA A 7 -13.76 20.69 -11.89
N ARG A 8 -13.72 22.02 -11.77
CA ARG A 8 -13.04 22.71 -10.66
C ARG A 8 -13.70 22.47 -9.31
N ASN A 9 -15.01 22.31 -9.29
CA ASN A 9 -15.79 22.08 -8.06
C ASN A 9 -16.20 20.62 -7.90
N PHE A 10 -15.59 19.69 -8.63
CA PHE A 10 -15.99 18.28 -8.62
C PHE A 10 -15.92 17.70 -7.20
N ASN A 11 -14.99 18.19 -6.37
CA ASN A 11 -14.90 17.83 -4.96
C ASN A 11 -16.17 18.17 -4.16
N CYS A 12 -16.81 19.31 -4.43
CA CYS A 12 -18.04 19.73 -3.77
C CYS A 12 -19.25 18.93 -4.26
N PHE A 13 -19.31 18.65 -5.56
CA PHE A 13 -20.39 17.85 -6.14
C PHE A 13 -20.31 16.37 -5.73
N ALA A 14 -19.10 15.81 -5.64
CA ALA A 14 -18.92 14.42 -5.24
C ALA A 14 -19.19 14.18 -3.74
N SER A 15 -19.09 15.21 -2.88
CA SER A 15 -19.50 15.12 -1.47
C SER A 15 -21.00 15.29 -1.25
N GLU A 16 -21.69 16.06 -2.10
CA GLU A 16 -23.14 16.27 -2.01
C GLU A 16 -23.94 15.16 -2.69
N VAL A 17 -23.36 14.54 -3.72
CA VAL A 17 -23.95 13.41 -4.42
C VAL A 17 -23.28 12.16 -3.88
N GLU A 18 -23.94 11.43 -2.97
CA GLU A 18 -23.49 10.12 -2.43
C GLU A 18 -23.09 9.10 -3.52
N ASN A 19 -23.37 9.41 -4.80
CA ASN A 19 -22.98 8.65 -5.95
C ASN A 19 -22.85 9.53 -7.21
N PRO A 20 -21.65 9.93 -7.65
CA PRO A 20 -21.48 10.81 -8.82
C PRO A 20 -21.87 10.16 -10.17
N THR A 21 -22.42 8.93 -10.18
CA THR A 21 -23.21 8.46 -11.32
C THR A 21 -24.41 9.36 -11.63
N GLY A 22 -24.96 10.06 -10.62
CA GLY A 22 -26.02 11.06 -10.83
C GLY A 22 -25.60 12.18 -11.79
N LEU A 23 -24.33 12.61 -11.71
CA LEU A 23 -23.76 13.63 -12.59
C LEU A 23 -23.68 13.15 -14.05
N LYS A 24 -23.35 11.87 -14.28
CA LYS A 24 -23.35 11.28 -15.62
C LYS A 24 -24.76 11.26 -16.23
N CYS A 25 -25.79 10.99 -15.42
CA CYS A 25 -27.17 10.99 -15.90
C CYS A 25 -27.71 12.39 -16.26
N MET A 26 -27.03 13.45 -15.82
CA MET A 26 -27.43 14.85 -16.06
C MET A 26 -26.72 15.49 -17.27
N LEU A 27 -25.71 14.84 -17.83
CA LEU A 27 -24.88 15.38 -18.91
C LEU A 27 -25.06 14.58 -20.20
N SER A 28 -24.90 15.23 -21.35
CA SER A 28 -24.78 14.55 -22.64
C SER A 28 -23.48 13.73 -22.70
N GLU A 29 -23.38 12.76 -23.62
CA GLU A 29 -22.14 11.99 -23.77
C GLU A 29 -20.95 12.88 -24.14
N GLU A 30 -21.15 13.87 -25.02
CA GLU A 30 -20.11 14.83 -25.42
C GLU A 30 -19.64 15.70 -24.24
N ASP A 31 -20.58 16.19 -23.41
CA ASP A 31 -20.24 17.00 -22.24
C ASP A 31 -19.54 16.16 -21.15
N TRP A 32 -19.91 14.88 -21.03
CA TRP A 32 -19.27 13.95 -20.11
C TRP A 32 -17.84 13.65 -20.53
N ASP A 33 -17.61 13.38 -21.82
CA ASP A 33 -16.26 13.16 -22.36
C ASP A 33 -15.40 14.42 -22.19
N HIS A 34 -15.96 15.60 -22.50
CA HIS A 34 -15.24 16.86 -22.27
C HIS A 34 -14.94 17.10 -20.79
N LEU A 35 -15.86 16.77 -19.88
CA LEU A 35 -15.62 16.83 -18.44
C LEU A 35 -14.45 15.93 -18.04
N LEU A 36 -14.44 14.67 -18.49
CA LEU A 36 -13.35 13.72 -18.22
C LEU A 36 -12.00 14.21 -18.75
N GLU A 37 -11.96 15.00 -19.83
CA GLU A 37 -10.75 15.61 -20.37
C GLU A 37 -10.22 16.80 -19.55
N VAL A 38 -11.09 17.55 -18.87
CA VAL A 38 -10.70 18.74 -18.10
C VAL A 38 -10.63 18.51 -16.60
N LEU A 39 -11.05 17.33 -16.10
CA LEU A 39 -10.97 16.99 -14.68
C LEU A 39 -9.53 17.11 -14.16
N PRO A 40 -9.32 17.68 -12.96
CA PRO A 40 -8.00 17.74 -12.31
C PRO A 40 -7.47 16.35 -12.00
N THR A 41 -6.18 16.11 -12.20
CA THR A 41 -5.52 14.81 -12.02
C THR A 41 -5.01 14.56 -10.58
N ASP A 42 -5.03 15.59 -9.74
CA ASP A 42 -4.57 15.62 -8.34
C ASP A 42 -5.72 15.41 -7.33
N MET A 43 -6.87 14.95 -7.82
CA MET A 43 -8.06 14.70 -7.00
C MET A 43 -7.82 13.62 -5.93
N PRO A 44 -8.38 13.78 -4.71
CA PRO A 44 -8.33 12.75 -3.68
C PRO A 44 -8.87 11.39 -4.17
N LEU A 45 -8.26 10.29 -3.72
CA LEU A 45 -8.63 8.94 -4.17
C LEU A 45 -10.09 8.60 -3.85
N GLN A 46 -10.56 9.05 -2.70
CA GLN A 46 -11.93 8.87 -2.21
C GLN A 46 -12.97 9.48 -3.15
N LEU A 47 -12.59 10.47 -3.97
CA LEU A 47 -13.48 11.17 -4.90
C LEU A 47 -13.25 10.70 -6.34
N SER A 48 -11.99 10.51 -6.73
CA SER A 48 -11.66 10.04 -8.07
C SER A 48 -12.09 8.59 -8.32
N VAL A 49 -12.22 7.75 -7.30
CA VAL A 49 -12.66 6.34 -7.43
C VAL A 49 -13.98 6.18 -8.19
N TYR A 50 -14.87 7.16 -8.17
CA TYR A 50 -16.14 7.04 -8.88
C TYR A 50 -16.05 7.34 -10.38
N ILE A 51 -14.93 7.90 -10.84
CA ILE A 51 -14.69 8.15 -12.26
C ILE A 51 -14.56 6.79 -12.96
N PRO A 52 -15.31 6.54 -14.05
CA PRO A 52 -15.22 5.28 -14.79
C PRO A 52 -13.82 5.07 -15.34
N ASP A 53 -13.50 3.82 -15.68
CA ASP A 53 -12.26 3.55 -16.40
C ASP A 53 -12.32 4.24 -17.77
N SER A 54 -11.46 5.22 -17.95
CA SER A 54 -11.56 6.23 -19.01
C SER A 54 -10.22 6.95 -19.20
N TYR A 55 -10.16 7.86 -20.17
CA TYR A 55 -8.94 8.61 -20.48
C TYR A 55 -8.40 9.45 -19.30
N TYR A 56 -9.26 9.82 -18.34
CA TYR A 56 -8.86 10.49 -17.10
C TYR A 56 -7.71 9.76 -16.39
N TRP A 57 -7.82 8.45 -16.18
CA TRP A 57 -6.83 7.68 -15.43
C TRP A 57 -5.49 7.61 -16.16
N LYS A 58 -5.52 7.55 -17.49
CA LYS A 58 -4.31 7.61 -18.32
C LYS A 58 -3.58 8.94 -18.14
N ARG A 59 -4.32 10.06 -18.08
CA ARG A 59 -3.74 11.39 -17.77
C ARG A 59 -3.18 11.44 -16.37
N ALA A 60 -3.95 11.00 -15.38
CA ALA A 60 -3.54 11.01 -13.97
C ALA A 60 -2.27 10.18 -13.73
N CYS A 61 -2.19 8.98 -14.32
CA CYS A 61 -0.97 8.15 -14.27
C CYS A 61 0.21 8.83 -14.96
N ARG A 62 0.00 9.43 -16.13
CA ARG A 62 1.04 10.13 -16.88
C ARG A 62 1.62 11.31 -16.13
N GLU A 63 0.77 12.04 -15.43
CA GLU A 63 1.19 13.22 -14.68
C GLU A 63 1.94 12.84 -13.40
N ARG A 64 1.40 11.89 -12.64
CA ARG A 64 1.96 11.44 -11.36
C ARG A 64 3.22 10.57 -11.51
N TRP A 65 3.29 9.73 -12.55
CA TRP A 65 4.30 8.67 -12.69
C TRP A 65 5.00 8.63 -14.06
N LYS A 66 5.39 9.79 -14.60
CA LYS A 66 5.99 9.93 -15.96
C LYS A 66 6.98 8.85 -16.39
N LYS A 67 7.81 8.33 -15.48
CA LYS A 67 8.90 7.38 -15.77
C LYS A 67 8.53 5.90 -15.61
N SER A 68 7.47 5.55 -14.88
CA SER A 68 7.13 4.15 -14.53
C SER A 68 5.93 3.58 -15.30
N ILE A 69 5.43 4.29 -16.30
CA ILE A 69 4.29 3.85 -17.14
C ILE A 69 4.64 2.65 -18.03
N CYS A 70 5.94 2.35 -18.20
CA CYS A 70 6.42 1.21 -18.98
C CYS A 70 5.99 -0.15 -18.39
N GLU A 71 5.50 -0.18 -17.16
CA GLU A 71 5.06 -1.40 -16.44
C GLU A 71 3.53 -1.62 -16.51
N LEU A 72 2.82 -0.89 -17.38
CA LEU A 72 1.39 -1.13 -17.58
C LEU A 72 1.20 -2.49 -18.26
N ASN A 73 1.02 -3.53 -17.46
CA ASN A 73 0.55 -4.83 -17.90
C ASN A 73 -0.93 -4.76 -18.31
N ASP A 74 -1.48 -5.90 -18.70
CA ASP A 74 -2.81 -6.27 -19.22
C ASP A 74 -4.08 -5.80 -18.45
N GLY A 75 -4.02 -4.70 -17.70
CA GLY A 75 -5.12 -4.12 -16.93
C GLY A 75 -5.60 -2.73 -17.40
N SER A 76 -6.59 -2.20 -16.69
CA SER A 76 -7.10 -0.84 -16.89
C SER A 76 -6.16 0.24 -16.33
N TRP A 77 -6.22 1.46 -16.89
CA TRP A 77 -5.50 2.61 -16.32
C TRP A 77 -5.94 2.92 -14.90
N LYS A 78 -7.24 2.75 -14.62
CA LYS A 78 -7.79 2.88 -13.27
C LYS A 78 -7.20 1.87 -12.32
N GLN A 79 -7.14 0.59 -12.70
CA GLN A 79 -6.53 -0.45 -11.89
C GLN A 79 -5.05 -0.14 -11.61
N PHE A 80 -4.27 0.21 -12.63
CA PHE A 80 -2.87 0.58 -12.45
C PHE A 80 -2.71 1.75 -11.48
N TYR A 81 -3.57 2.78 -11.59
CA TYR A 81 -3.56 3.89 -10.65
C TYR A 81 -3.81 3.42 -9.22
N MET A 82 -4.81 2.55 -9.02
CA MET A 82 -5.17 2.02 -7.70
C MET A 82 -4.03 1.20 -7.09
N GLU A 83 -3.47 0.26 -7.86
CA GLU A 83 -2.32 -0.56 -7.48
C GLU A 83 -1.13 0.30 -7.07
N ARG A 84 -0.76 1.27 -7.91
CA ARG A 84 0.40 2.13 -7.66
C ARG A 84 0.16 3.12 -6.51
N SER A 85 -1.05 3.64 -6.37
CA SER A 85 -1.41 4.50 -5.24
C SER A 85 -1.38 3.74 -3.91
N CYS A 86 -1.82 2.48 -3.90
CA CYS A 86 -1.75 1.61 -2.73
C CYS A 86 -0.29 1.36 -2.35
N GLN A 87 0.55 0.99 -3.32
CA GLN A 87 1.99 0.86 -3.14
C GLN A 87 2.61 2.10 -2.51
N GLU A 88 2.39 3.30 -3.07
CA GLU A 88 2.97 4.54 -2.54
C GLU A 88 2.56 4.82 -1.11
N VAL A 89 1.28 4.59 -0.77
CA VAL A 89 0.77 4.80 0.59
C VAL A 89 1.49 3.86 1.57
N ILE A 90 1.65 2.58 1.21
CA ILE A 90 2.35 1.60 2.06
C ILE A 90 3.84 1.96 2.18
N GLU A 91 4.49 2.30 1.07
CA GLU A 91 5.93 2.61 1.05
C GLU A 91 6.27 3.91 1.78
N CYS A 92 5.34 4.86 1.87
CA CYS A 92 5.53 6.11 2.61
C CYS A 92 5.10 6.01 4.08
N LEU A 93 4.41 4.94 4.46
CA LEU A 93 3.89 4.76 5.81
C LEU A 93 5.04 4.65 6.80
N ARG A 94 4.96 5.38 7.90
CA ARG A 94 5.92 5.27 9.00
C ARG A 94 5.38 4.31 10.08
N PRO A 95 6.23 3.50 10.72
CA PRO A 95 5.84 2.69 11.86
C PRO A 95 5.07 3.45 12.95
N SER A 96 5.49 4.67 13.27
CA SER A 96 4.80 5.56 14.22
C SER A 96 3.35 5.89 13.82
N GLN A 97 3.05 5.89 12.52
CA GLN A 97 1.72 6.19 11.97
C GLN A 97 0.81 4.96 11.91
N MET A 98 1.38 3.75 11.99
CA MET A 98 0.65 2.49 11.81
C MET A 98 -0.57 2.37 12.73
N LYS A 99 -0.47 2.83 13.99
CA LYS A 99 -1.59 2.80 14.95
C LYS A 99 -2.80 3.64 14.54
N ARG A 100 -2.58 4.68 13.73
CA ARG A 100 -3.63 5.58 13.22
C ARG A 100 -4.02 5.25 11.78
N PHE A 101 -3.37 4.26 11.17
CA PHE A 101 -3.67 3.86 9.81
C PHE A 101 -4.99 3.10 9.78
N HIS A 102 -6.02 3.73 9.21
CA HIS A 102 -7.31 3.11 8.99
C HIS A 102 -7.37 2.55 7.58
N ALA A 103 -7.04 1.27 7.42
CA ALA A 103 -7.14 0.58 6.14
C ALA A 103 -8.57 0.64 5.56
N SER A 104 -9.60 0.72 6.42
CA SER A 104 -11.00 0.92 6.02
C SER A 104 -11.26 2.21 5.24
N SER A 105 -10.43 3.25 5.38
CA SER A 105 -10.56 4.49 4.60
C SER A 105 -10.33 4.29 3.10
N TYR A 106 -9.69 3.18 2.73
CA TYR A 106 -9.38 2.81 1.35
C TYR A 106 -9.83 1.38 0.99
N GLY A 107 -10.17 0.56 1.99
CA GLY A 107 -10.29 -0.89 1.89
C GLY A 107 -11.22 -1.35 0.77
N ASP A 108 -12.47 -0.86 0.73
CA ASP A 108 -13.43 -1.28 -0.29
C ASP A 108 -13.02 -0.85 -1.70
N THR A 109 -12.33 0.28 -1.82
CA THR A 109 -11.80 0.78 -3.09
C THR A 109 -10.63 -0.07 -3.55
N TRP A 110 -9.65 -0.31 -2.68
CA TRP A 110 -8.47 -1.08 -3.02
C TRP A 110 -8.81 -2.56 -3.25
N ASP A 111 -9.67 -3.17 -2.44
CA ASP A 111 -10.05 -4.58 -2.63
C ASP A 111 -10.65 -4.85 -4.01
N LYS A 112 -11.35 -3.87 -4.58
CA LYS A 112 -11.97 -3.99 -5.90
C LYS A 112 -10.96 -3.92 -7.05
N TYR A 113 -9.92 -3.10 -6.90
CA TYR A 113 -9.04 -2.73 -8.02
C TYR A 113 -7.60 -3.24 -7.88
N VAL A 114 -7.09 -3.46 -6.66
CA VAL A 114 -5.70 -3.88 -6.44
C VAL A 114 -5.60 -5.39 -6.63
N LYS A 115 -5.13 -5.81 -7.81
CA LYS A 115 -4.86 -7.21 -8.13
C LYS A 115 -3.41 -7.57 -7.93
N ARG A 116 -2.51 -6.65 -8.23
CA ARG A 116 -1.10 -6.79 -7.99
C ARG A 116 -0.62 -5.70 -7.05
N LEU A 117 -0.01 -6.10 -5.95
CA LEU A 117 0.65 -5.20 -5.02
C LEU A 117 2.15 -5.47 -5.02
N ILE A 118 2.92 -4.48 -5.51
CA ILE A 118 4.37 -4.49 -5.44
C ILE A 118 4.77 -3.54 -4.34
N ILE A 119 5.48 -4.04 -3.34
CA ILE A 119 6.05 -3.26 -2.24
C ILE A 119 7.56 -3.36 -2.41
N ASP A 120 8.15 -2.24 -2.77
CA ASP A 120 9.52 -2.17 -3.21
C ASP A 120 10.45 -1.64 -2.10
N GLN A 121 9.85 -1.10 -1.04
CA GLN A 121 10.53 -0.69 0.17
C GLN A 121 9.56 -0.73 1.35
N LEU A 122 10.08 -0.99 2.54
CA LEU A 122 9.35 -0.82 3.79
C LEU A 122 10.21 0.01 4.72
N ILE A 123 9.63 1.10 5.21
CA ILE A 123 10.34 2.03 6.05
C ILE A 123 10.39 1.50 7.47
N VAL A 124 11.61 1.44 8.00
CA VAL A 124 11.89 1.21 9.41
C VAL A 124 12.20 2.56 10.05
N GLU A 125 11.70 2.77 11.27
CA GLU A 125 11.87 4.03 12.02
C GLU A 125 12.36 3.71 13.43
N TYR A 126 13.43 4.39 13.88
CA TYR A 126 13.84 4.31 15.28
C TYR A 126 12.85 5.07 16.15
N ILE A 127 12.30 4.41 17.17
CA ILE A 127 11.32 4.97 18.09
C ILE A 127 11.99 5.11 19.47
N PRO A 128 12.38 6.32 19.88
CA PRO A 128 12.94 6.56 21.19
C PRO A 128 11.90 6.28 22.28
N GLY A 129 12.30 5.61 23.36
CA GLY A 129 11.49 5.35 24.53
C GLY A 129 10.51 4.16 24.42
N SER A 130 10.52 3.39 23.33
CA SER A 130 9.76 2.14 23.24
C SER A 130 10.48 1.04 24.03
N LYS A 131 9.92 0.67 25.18
CA LYS A 131 10.31 -0.53 25.92
C LYS A 131 9.37 -1.68 25.57
N GLN A 132 9.75 -2.60 24.70
CA GLN A 132 9.33 -4.00 24.84
C GLN A 132 10.41 -4.74 25.64
N CYS A 133 10.50 -4.39 26.93
CA CYS A 133 11.34 -5.13 27.86
C CYS A 133 10.68 -6.48 28.18
N GLU A 134 10.99 -7.53 27.42
CA GLU A 134 10.89 -8.88 27.95
C GLU A 134 11.96 -9.04 29.03
N HIS A 135 11.50 -9.21 30.27
CA HIS A 135 12.37 -9.50 31.40
C HIS A 135 13.07 -10.83 31.19
N GLN A 136 14.40 -10.84 31.19
CA GLN A 136 15.16 -11.86 31.89
C GLN A 136 16.51 -11.30 32.37
N SER A 137 16.47 -10.87 33.64
CA SER A 137 17.48 -10.99 34.69
C SER A 137 18.91 -10.48 34.46
N GLY A 138 19.20 -9.35 35.10
CA GLY A 138 20.07 -9.36 36.28
C GLY A 138 21.50 -8.85 36.10
N SER A 139 21.71 -7.58 36.45
CA SER A 139 22.87 -7.09 37.21
C SER A 139 22.75 -5.57 37.40
N GLU A 140 22.72 -5.15 38.66
CA GLU A 140 22.82 -3.76 39.10
C GLU A 140 24.28 -3.32 38.99
N GLU A 141 24.63 -2.54 37.97
CA GLU A 141 25.77 -1.63 38.03
C GLU A 141 25.35 -0.31 37.39
N GLU A 142 25.43 0.76 38.18
CA GLU A 142 25.15 2.13 37.79
C GLU A 142 26.27 2.63 36.88
N GLU A 143 25.98 2.77 35.58
CA GLU A 143 26.74 3.67 34.71
C GLU A 143 25.78 4.73 34.13
N GLU A 144 26.19 5.99 34.23
CA GLU A 144 25.63 7.12 33.50
C GLU A 144 25.90 6.93 32.00
N ASP A 145 25.19 5.99 31.37
CA ASP A 145 25.10 5.90 29.92
C ASP A 145 23.76 6.49 29.49
N ASP A 146 23.82 7.34 28.48
CA ASP A 146 22.71 8.06 27.86
C ASP A 146 21.81 7.01 27.19
N ASN A 147 21.04 6.28 28.01
CA ASN A 147 20.33 5.06 27.67
C ASN A 147 19.18 5.43 26.73
N LYS A 148 19.52 5.56 25.44
CA LYS A 148 18.60 5.62 24.31
C LYS A 148 17.94 4.25 24.18
N CYS A 149 17.13 3.91 25.18
CA CYS A 149 16.22 2.79 25.14
C CYS A 149 15.17 3.11 24.08
N GLY A 150 15.27 2.46 22.93
CA GLY A 150 14.37 2.65 21.80
C GLY A 150 14.52 1.50 20.83
N GLU A 151 13.44 1.21 20.10
CA GLU A 151 13.38 0.08 19.18
C GLU A 151 13.09 0.58 17.77
N PHE A 152 13.45 -0.22 16.78
CA PHE A 152 13.06 0.04 15.41
C PHE A 152 11.63 -0.44 15.20
N GLY A 153 10.71 0.52 15.04
CA GLY A 153 9.35 0.25 14.64
C GLY A 153 9.26 -0.30 13.23
N PHE A 154 8.18 -1.01 12.96
CA PHE A 154 7.91 -1.70 11.70
C PHE A 154 6.44 -1.53 11.27
N ILE A 155 6.16 -1.91 10.02
CA ILE A 155 4.82 -1.87 9.43
C ILE A 155 4.22 -3.29 9.48
N ASN A 156 3.11 -3.47 10.18
CA ASN A 156 2.36 -4.72 10.14
C ASN A 156 1.53 -4.77 8.85
N LEU A 157 2.08 -5.39 7.80
CA LEU A 157 1.39 -5.54 6.52
C LEU A 157 0.06 -6.30 6.62
N GLY A 158 -0.10 -7.20 7.60
CA GLY A 158 -1.34 -7.95 7.79
C GLY A 158 -2.57 -7.06 7.96
N ILE A 159 -2.42 -5.89 8.61
CA ILE A 159 -3.49 -4.90 8.77
C ILE A 159 -3.98 -4.38 7.41
N ILE A 160 -3.08 -4.25 6.43
CA ILE A 160 -3.40 -3.70 5.11
C ILE A 160 -3.89 -4.83 4.19
N LEU A 161 -3.13 -5.93 4.17
CA LEU A 161 -3.39 -7.10 3.34
C LEU A 161 -4.71 -7.79 3.70
N GLY A 162 -5.16 -7.72 4.95
CA GLY A 162 -6.47 -8.25 5.37
C GLY A 162 -7.67 -7.59 4.67
N HIS A 163 -7.49 -6.42 4.08
CA HIS A 163 -8.50 -5.74 3.27
C HIS A 163 -8.40 -6.04 1.77
N LEU A 164 -7.32 -6.67 1.28
CA LEU A 164 -7.07 -6.92 -0.14
C LEU A 164 -7.37 -8.37 -0.51
N LYS A 165 -8.62 -8.79 -0.33
CA LYS A 165 -9.07 -10.19 -0.49
C LYS A 165 -9.07 -10.67 -1.94
N ASN A 166 -9.24 -9.76 -2.90
CA ASN A 166 -9.25 -10.09 -4.32
C ASN A 166 -7.88 -9.97 -5.00
N MET A 167 -6.81 -9.74 -4.23
CA MET A 167 -5.44 -9.65 -4.74
C MET A 167 -4.96 -11.00 -5.27
N GLU A 168 -4.17 -10.94 -6.34
CA GLU A 168 -3.69 -12.07 -7.13
C GLU A 168 -2.15 -12.17 -7.09
N GLU A 169 -1.45 -11.04 -6.96
CA GLU A 169 0.01 -11.01 -6.91
C GLU A 169 0.51 -10.09 -5.78
N LEU A 170 1.42 -10.59 -4.96
CA LEU A 170 2.06 -9.84 -3.87
C LEU A 170 3.58 -9.96 -3.98
N HIS A 171 4.25 -8.84 -4.23
CA HIS A 171 5.71 -8.76 -4.24
C HIS A 171 6.15 -7.88 -3.08
N ILE A 172 7.10 -8.36 -2.27
CA ILE A 172 7.59 -7.65 -1.09
C ILE A 172 9.11 -7.61 -1.12
N ARG A 173 9.64 -6.40 -0.93
CA ARG A 173 11.02 -6.14 -0.58
C ARG A 173 11.08 -5.43 0.76
N TYR A 174 11.60 -6.12 1.76
CA TYR A 174 11.98 -5.51 3.02
C TYR A 174 13.29 -4.73 2.82
N GLY A 175 13.35 -3.51 3.35
CA GLY A 175 14.47 -2.62 3.07
C GLY A 175 14.03 -1.22 2.69
N ALA A 176 14.90 -0.25 2.97
CA ALA A 176 14.76 1.10 2.44
C ALA A 176 15.50 1.23 1.08
N LYS A 177 14.88 1.92 0.12
CA LYS A 177 15.55 2.30 -1.13
C LYS A 177 16.26 3.64 -0.95
N ASN A 178 17.27 3.89 -1.79
CA ASN A 178 17.95 5.19 -1.89
C ASN A 178 18.51 5.71 -0.55
N CYS A 179 18.96 4.82 0.34
CA CYS A 179 19.43 5.21 1.68
C CYS A 179 20.64 6.15 1.66
N GLY A 180 21.45 6.14 0.59
CA GLY A 180 22.60 7.02 0.47
C GLY A 180 23.52 6.93 1.70
N LEU A 181 23.72 8.07 2.37
CA LEU A 181 24.53 8.18 3.59
C LEU A 181 23.79 7.70 4.85
N ASP A 182 22.47 7.58 4.82
CA ASP A 182 21.63 7.06 5.92
C ASP A 182 21.51 5.53 5.86
N PHE A 183 22.50 4.85 5.30
CA PHE A 183 22.52 3.39 5.22
C PHE A 183 22.74 2.76 6.59
N GLU A 184 21.83 1.88 7.00
CA GLU A 184 21.94 1.07 8.21
C GLU A 184 21.38 -0.33 7.96
N TRP A 185 22.10 -1.38 8.34
CA TRP A 185 21.69 -2.78 8.13
C TRP A 185 20.33 -3.10 8.72
N VAL A 186 19.99 -2.50 9.86
CA VAL A 186 18.71 -2.68 10.55
C VAL A 186 17.51 -2.30 9.67
N LYS A 187 17.68 -1.38 8.70
CA LYS A 187 16.63 -0.98 7.77
C LYS A 187 16.27 -2.05 6.75
N PHE A 188 17.09 -3.11 6.62
CA PHE A 188 16.90 -4.23 5.70
C PHE A 188 16.60 -5.55 6.41
N HIS A 189 16.50 -5.52 7.74
CA HIS A 189 16.26 -6.72 8.53
C HIS A 189 14.79 -7.12 8.45
N VAL A 190 14.55 -8.36 8.05
CA VAL A 190 13.22 -8.99 8.09
C VAL A 190 13.03 -9.58 9.47
N ARG A 191 11.92 -9.26 10.14
CA ARG A 191 11.66 -9.79 11.47
C ARG A 191 10.73 -10.99 11.41
N LYS A 192 10.79 -11.82 12.45
CA LYS A 192 9.92 -12.99 12.60
C LYS A 192 8.44 -12.59 12.61
N GLU A 193 8.11 -11.44 13.22
CA GLU A 193 6.74 -10.93 13.25
C GLU A 193 6.23 -10.63 11.85
N ASP A 194 7.07 -10.08 10.96
CA ASP A 194 6.67 -9.75 9.59
C ASP A 194 6.23 -11.01 8.83
N MET A 195 6.95 -12.12 9.01
CA MET A 195 6.58 -13.42 8.44
C MET A 195 5.35 -14.04 9.12
N ASN A 196 5.18 -13.86 10.43
CA ASN A 196 4.01 -14.32 11.15
C ASN A 196 2.74 -13.60 10.67
N TYR A 197 2.78 -12.28 10.48
CA TYR A 197 1.64 -11.54 9.96
C TYR A 197 1.26 -11.99 8.55
N LEU A 198 2.26 -12.29 7.70
CA LEU A 198 1.99 -12.87 6.38
C LEU A 198 1.37 -14.26 6.49
N ALA A 199 1.90 -15.13 7.35
CA ALA A 199 1.37 -16.46 7.61
C ALA A 199 -0.09 -16.44 8.08
N GLU A 200 -0.44 -15.49 8.94
CA GLU A 200 -1.81 -15.30 9.43
C GLU A 200 -2.73 -14.71 8.35
N THR A 201 -2.22 -13.83 7.49
CA THR A 201 -3.05 -13.05 6.57
C THR A 201 -3.28 -13.74 5.22
N ILE A 202 -2.26 -14.39 4.67
CA ILE A 202 -2.33 -15.03 3.34
C ILE A 202 -3.50 -16.01 3.19
N PRO A 203 -3.84 -16.86 4.19
CA PRO A 203 -4.99 -17.75 4.10
C PRO A 203 -6.33 -17.04 3.84
N HIS A 204 -6.43 -15.74 4.13
CA HIS A 204 -7.62 -14.93 3.89
C HIS A 204 -7.70 -14.31 2.49
N ILE A 205 -6.58 -14.26 1.77
CA ILE A 205 -6.51 -13.77 0.38
C ILE A 205 -6.73 -14.97 -0.52
N ARG A 206 -7.91 -15.14 -1.10
CA ARG A 206 -8.28 -16.43 -1.73
C ARG A 206 -7.72 -16.63 -3.14
N ASN A 207 -7.27 -15.54 -3.77
CA ASN A 207 -6.88 -15.53 -5.17
C ASN A 207 -5.37 -15.30 -5.36
N LEU A 208 -4.57 -15.28 -4.28
CA LEU A 208 -3.14 -14.99 -4.35
C LEU A 208 -2.43 -16.14 -5.07
N ARG A 209 -2.07 -15.92 -6.33
CA ARG A 209 -1.36 -16.90 -7.14
C ARG A 209 0.15 -16.71 -7.13
N ILE A 210 0.61 -15.48 -6.92
CA ILE A 210 2.04 -15.15 -6.94
C ILE A 210 2.42 -14.45 -5.63
N LEU A 211 3.33 -15.05 -4.88
CA LEU A 211 3.98 -14.44 -3.74
C LEU A 211 5.49 -14.38 -4.00
N LYS A 212 6.05 -13.17 -4.03
CA LYS A 212 7.49 -12.96 -4.16
C LYS A 212 7.99 -12.17 -2.96
N ILE A 213 8.91 -12.74 -2.21
CA ILE A 213 9.69 -11.99 -1.23
C ILE A 213 11.13 -12.02 -1.68
N HIS A 214 11.63 -10.87 -2.12
CA HIS A 214 12.91 -10.79 -2.82
C HIS A 214 13.78 -9.66 -2.28
N HIS A 215 15.09 -9.78 -2.52
CA HIS A 215 16.07 -8.78 -2.08
C HIS A 215 15.92 -8.41 -0.60
N SER A 216 15.58 -9.41 0.20
CA SER A 216 15.29 -9.32 1.63
C SER A 216 16.15 -10.35 2.34
N SER A 217 16.72 -10.01 3.50
CA SER A 217 17.54 -10.92 4.28
C SER A 217 16.65 -11.91 5.05
N ILE A 218 16.17 -12.94 4.36
CA ILE A 218 15.31 -13.99 4.94
C ILE A 218 16.17 -15.20 5.31
N THR A 219 15.99 -15.70 6.52
CA THR A 219 16.60 -16.93 7.04
C THR A 219 15.50 -17.97 7.35
N ASP A 220 15.86 -19.25 7.40
CA ASP A 220 14.92 -20.36 7.59
C ASP A 220 14.09 -20.23 8.89
N ASP A 221 14.71 -19.73 9.96
CA ASP A 221 14.08 -19.52 11.26
C ASP A 221 13.03 -18.39 11.24
N VAL A 222 13.25 -17.36 10.43
CA VAL A 222 12.34 -16.23 10.27
C VAL A 222 11.15 -16.62 9.41
N CYS A 223 11.36 -17.39 8.33
CA CYS A 223 10.29 -17.72 7.37
C CYS A 223 9.53 -19.02 7.67
N TYR A 224 9.93 -19.82 8.66
CA TYR A 224 9.35 -21.14 8.95
C TYR A 224 7.81 -21.15 9.00
N ASN A 225 7.20 -20.21 9.73
CA ASN A 225 5.73 -20.14 9.87
C ASN A 225 5.03 -19.80 8.56
N LEU A 226 5.62 -18.88 7.78
CA LEU A 226 5.12 -18.55 6.46
C LEU A 226 5.24 -19.77 5.54
N TRP A 227 6.41 -20.41 5.48
CA TRP A 227 6.64 -21.62 4.70
C TRP A 227 5.62 -22.72 5.02
N SER A 228 5.41 -23.01 6.30
CA SER A 228 4.43 -24.01 6.74
C SER A 228 3.01 -23.68 6.30
N THR A 229 2.64 -22.39 6.29
CA THR A 229 1.34 -21.93 5.79
C THR A 229 1.22 -22.16 4.28
N LEU A 230 2.25 -21.77 3.52
CA LEU A 230 2.26 -21.86 2.07
C LEU A 230 2.14 -23.31 1.57
N LEU A 231 2.70 -24.30 2.28
CA LEU A 231 2.55 -25.73 1.94
C LEU A 231 1.08 -26.19 1.89
N SER A 232 0.20 -25.55 2.66
CA SER A 232 -1.23 -25.86 2.68
C SER A 232 -2.08 -24.93 1.80
N TYR A 233 -1.47 -23.86 1.29
CA TYR A 233 -2.16 -22.81 0.54
C TYR A 233 -2.15 -23.15 -0.96
N LYS A 234 -3.31 -23.61 -1.45
CA LYS A 234 -3.47 -24.17 -2.80
C LYS A 234 -3.38 -23.19 -3.98
N PRO A 235 -3.79 -21.90 -3.86
CA PRO A 235 -3.83 -21.01 -5.03
C PRO A 235 -2.49 -20.61 -5.65
N LEU A 236 -1.35 -20.86 -4.99
CA LEU A 236 -0.03 -20.44 -5.50
C LEU A 236 0.39 -21.23 -6.74
N GLU A 237 0.96 -20.50 -7.69
CA GLU A 237 1.56 -21.02 -8.91
C GLU A 237 3.09 -21.08 -8.75
N GLU A 238 3.73 -22.12 -9.31
CA GLU A 238 5.19 -22.13 -9.45
C GLU A 238 5.59 -21.15 -10.57
N THR A 239 6.27 -20.06 -10.20
CA THR A 239 6.74 -19.02 -11.13
C THR A 239 8.24 -18.83 -11.09
#